data_AF-A0A9E3B2N7-F1
#
_entry.id   AF-A0A9E3B2N7-F1
#
_cell.length_a   1.000
_cell.length_b   1.000
_cell.length_c   1.000
_cell.angle_alpha   90.00
_cell.angle_beta   90.00
_cell.angle_gamma   90.00
#
_symmetry.space_group_name_H-M   'P 1'
#
loop_
_entity.id
_entity.type
_entity.pdbx_description
1 polymer ?
#
loop_
_entity_poly.entity_id
_entity_poly.type
_entity_poly.pdbx_seq_one_letter_code
_entity_poly.pdbx_strand_id
1 'polypeptide(L)' 'MNKLVANDAFLANMAAAERHLERFRGACVGHLIAGAAELGTGATFDDLSPVDNSTIAKIAAGGPAEIDAAAKAATAAFP' A
#
# COMPACT_ATOMS: atom_id res chain seq x y z
N MET A 1 34.15 21.73 11.40
CA MET A 1 34.15 20.63 10.40
C MET A 1 34.06 19.32 11.16
N ASN A 2 33.17 18.36 10.93
CA ASN A 2 32.54 17.90 9.69
C ASN A 2 31.15 17.30 10.01
N LYS A 3 30.12 17.51 9.18
CA LYS A 3 28.74 17.05 9.39
C LYS A 3 28.65 15.51 9.32
N LEU A 4 28.66 14.83 10.46
CA LEU A 4 28.40 13.38 10.57
C LEU A 4 26.92 13.08 10.93
N VAL A 5 25.98 13.91 10.48
CA VAL A 5 24.56 13.81 10.89
C VAL A 5 23.62 13.48 9.73
N ALA A 6 24.00 13.77 8.49
CA ALA A 6 23.16 13.52 7.33
C ALA A 6 23.19 12.06 6.87
N ASN A 7 24.35 11.40 6.95
CA ASN A 7 24.52 10.02 6.51
C ASN A 7 23.84 9.02 7.46
N ASP A 8 23.97 9.22 8.77
CA ASP A 8 23.41 8.31 9.77
C ASP A 8 21.87 8.39 9.77
N ALA A 9 21.31 9.59 9.67
CA ALA A 9 19.87 9.78 9.53
C ALA A 9 19.33 9.19 8.21
N PHE A 10 20.07 9.33 7.11
CA PHE A 10 19.72 8.73 5.83
C PHE A 10 19.65 7.19 5.93
N LEU A 11 20.69 6.56 6.46
CA LEU A 11 20.72 5.10 6.64
C LEU A 11 19.62 4.61 7.59
N ALA A 12 19.36 5.34 8.68
CA ALA A 12 18.27 5.02 9.60
C ALA A 12 16.89 5.09 8.93
N ASN A 13 16.66 6.12 8.09
CA ASN A 13 15.43 6.27 7.33
C ASN A 13 15.26 5.16 6.28
N MET A 14 16.34 4.78 5.57
CA MET A 14 16.30 3.64 4.65
C MET A 14 15.93 2.34 5.38
N ALA A 15 16.55 2.06 6.53
CA ALA A 15 16.23 0.87 7.31
C ALA A 15 14.79 0.88 7.83
N ALA A 16 14.27 2.05 8.23
CA ALA A 16 12.88 2.19 8.65
C ALA A 16 11.90 1.96 7.48
N ALA A 17 12.20 2.51 6.30
CA ALA A 17 11.40 2.31 5.10
C ALA A 17 11.30 0.81 4.74
N GLU A 18 12.41 0.09 4.70
CA GLU A 18 12.39 -1.36 4.38
C GLU A 18 11.53 -2.16 5.36
N ARG A 19 11.63 -1.88 6.67
CA ARG A 19 10.77 -2.55 7.68
C ARG A 19 9.28 -2.28 7.48
N HIS A 20 8.92 -1.06 7.08
CA HIS A 20 7.51 -0.73 6.82
C HIS A 20 6.98 -1.35 5.54
N LEU A 21 7.85 -1.54 4.54
CA LEU A 21 7.49 -2.14 3.25
C LEU A 21 7.36 -3.66 3.32
N GLU A 22 8.04 -4.33 4.24
CA GLU A 22 8.07 -5.80 4.36
C GLU A 22 6.66 -6.43 4.33
N ARG A 23 5.70 -5.86 5.05
CA ARG A 23 4.31 -6.35 5.09
C ARG A 23 3.59 -6.32 3.73
N PHE A 24 4.03 -5.47 2.81
CA PHE A 24 3.41 -5.30 1.49
C PHE A 24 4.10 -6.10 0.39
N ARG A 25 5.25 -6.72 0.68
CA ARG A 25 5.97 -7.59 -0.25
C ARG A 25 5.42 -9.03 -0.24
N GLY A 26 4.83 -9.48 0.87
CA GLY A 26 4.40 -10.87 1.07
C GLY A 26 2.98 -11.22 0.59
N ALA A 27 2.14 -10.22 0.34
CA ALA A 27 0.75 -10.42 -0.09
C ALA A 27 0.26 -9.24 -0.94
N CYS A 28 -0.76 -9.49 -1.77
CA CYS A 28 -1.44 -8.43 -2.50
C CYS A 28 -2.19 -7.51 -1.52
N VAL A 29 -2.05 -6.20 -1.71
CA VAL A 29 -2.78 -5.19 -0.94
C VAL A 29 -4.20 -5.08 -1.48
N GLY A 30 -5.17 -5.54 -0.69
CA GLY A 30 -6.59 -5.47 -1.02
C GLY A 30 -7.23 -4.11 -0.74
N HIS A 31 -8.46 -3.93 -1.22
CA HIS A 31 -9.34 -2.82 -0.85
C HIS A 31 -9.78 -2.95 0.60
N LEU A 32 -9.95 -1.84 1.31
CA LEU A 32 -10.54 -1.83 2.64
C LEU A 32 -12.03 -1.45 2.52
N ILE A 33 -12.92 -2.44 2.62
CA ILE A 33 -14.37 -2.25 2.47
C ILE A 33 -15.05 -2.81 3.73
N ALA A 34 -15.92 -2.02 4.36
CA ALA A 34 -16.63 -2.39 5.59
C ALA A 34 -15.72 -2.90 6.73
N GLY A 35 -14.45 -2.44 6.78
CA GLY A 35 -13.47 -2.86 7.78
C GLY A 35 -12.71 -4.16 7.45
N ALA A 36 -12.95 -4.78 6.30
CA ALA A 36 -12.25 -5.97 5.83
C ALA A 36 -11.35 -5.67 4.62
N ALA A 37 -10.22 -6.38 4.54
CA ALA A 37 -9.35 -6.36 3.38
C ALA A 37 -9.87 -7.34 2.32
N GLU A 38 -10.22 -6.84 1.14
CA GLU A 38 -10.87 -7.57 0.05
C GLU A 38 -10.04 -7.49 -1.23
N LEU A 39 -9.77 -8.63 -1.89
CA LEU A 39 -9.06 -8.68 -3.17
C LEU A 39 -9.97 -8.43 -4.39
N GLY A 40 -11.29 -8.36 -4.17
CA GLY A 40 -12.28 -8.17 -5.23
C GLY A 40 -12.24 -9.28 -6.28
N THR A 41 -12.40 -8.90 -7.55
CA THR A 41 -12.33 -9.80 -8.72
C THR A 41 -10.97 -10.49 -8.95
N GLY A 42 -9.93 -10.13 -8.19
CA GLY A 42 -8.59 -10.72 -8.29
C GLY A 42 -7.70 -10.13 -9.38
N ALA A 43 -8.18 -9.15 -10.14
CA ALA A 43 -7.32 -8.34 -11.01
C ALA A 43 -6.32 -7.54 -10.15
N THR A 44 -5.07 -7.39 -10.62
CA THR A 44 -4.01 -6.70 -9.88
C THR A 44 -3.09 -5.89 -10.78
N PHE A 45 -2.35 -4.95 -10.18
CA PHE A 45 -1.25 -4.22 -10.83
C PHE A 45 -0.09 -4.02 -9.85
N ASP A 46 1.08 -3.70 -10.38
CA ASP A 46 2.27 -3.46 -9.56
C ASP A 46 2.37 -1.97 -9.21
N ASP A 47 2.61 -1.69 -7.93
CA ASP A 47 2.99 -0.35 -7.44
C ASP A 47 4.51 -0.20 -7.60
N LEU A 48 4.92 0.71 -8.48
CA LEU A 48 6.32 0.88 -8.86
C LEU A 48 6.91 2.12 -8.16
N SER A 49 8.12 1.94 -7.65
CA SER A 49 8.92 3.02 -7.08
C SER A 49 9.26 4.06 -8.15
N PRO A 50 8.98 5.36 -7.92
CA PRO A 50 9.39 6.41 -8.85
C PRO A 50 10.91 6.67 -8.85
N VAL A 51 11.66 6.05 -7.94
CA VAL A 51 13.12 6.20 -7.85
C VAL A 51 13.83 5.38 -8.93
N ASP A 52 13.34 4.16 -9.18
CA ASP A 52 14.03 3.16 -9.98
C ASP A 52 13.11 2.16 -10.70
N ASN A 53 11.79 2.36 -10.64
CA ASN A 53 10.74 1.48 -11.16
C ASN A 53 10.74 0.06 -10.56
N SER A 54 11.41 -0.16 -9.42
CA SER A 54 11.30 -1.43 -8.69
C SER A 54 9.89 -1.61 -8.11
N THR A 55 9.42 -2.86 -8.01
CA THR A 55 8.11 -3.15 -7.42
C THR A 55 8.15 -2.97 -5.90
N ILE A 56 7.27 -2.10 -5.40
CA ILE A 56 7.03 -1.88 -3.98
C ILE A 56 6.04 -2.93 -3.45
N ALA A 57 4.91 -3.08 -4.14
CA ALA A 57 3.82 -3.96 -3.75
C ALA A 57 2.99 -4.40 -4.96
N LYS A 58 2.17 -5.44 -4.79
CA LYS A 58 1.10 -5.79 -5.73
C LYS A 58 -0.24 -5.33 -5.15
N ILE A 59 -1.04 -4.63 -5.93
CA ILE A 59 -2.28 -3.97 -5.50
C ILE A 59 -3.48 -4.59 -6.20
N ALA A 60 -4.59 -4.79 -5.49
CA ALA A 60 -5.87 -5.17 -6.08
C ALA A 60 -6.39 -4.06 -6.99
N ALA A 61 -6.77 -4.41 -8.22
CA ALA A 61 -7.34 -3.48 -9.18
C ALA A 61 -8.86 -3.39 -8.95
N GLY A 62 -9.32 -2.21 -8.55
CA GLY A 62 -10.74 -1.97 -8.28
C GLY A 62 -11.57 -1.95 -9.56
N GLY A 63 -12.73 -2.61 -9.53
CA GLY A 63 -13.72 -2.62 -10.59
C GLY A 63 -15.10 -2.15 -10.13
N PRO A 64 -16.12 -2.24 -11.01
CA PRO A 64 -17.47 -1.79 -10.69
C PRO A 64 -18.07 -2.47 -9.44
N ALA A 65 -17.76 -3.74 -9.21
CA ALA A 65 -18.27 -4.50 -8.06
C ALA A 65 -17.68 -4.02 -6.73
N GLU A 66 -16.37 -3.78 -6.69
CA GLU A 66 -15.68 -3.27 -5.49
C GLU A 66 -16.15 -1.85 -5.15
N ILE A 67 -16.37 -1.02 -6.18
CA ILE A 67 -16.88 0.35 -6.01
C ILE A 67 -18.30 0.34 -5.45
N ASP A 68 -19.20 -0.49 -5.98
CA ASP A 68 -20.57 -0.63 -5.49
C ASP A 68 -20.60 -1.13 -4.04
N ALA A 69 -19.79 -2.14 -3.71
CA ALA A 69 -19.67 -2.65 -2.35
C ALA A 69 -19.15 -1.57 -1.37
N ALA A 70 -18.13 -0.81 -1.77
CA ALA A 70 -17.59 0.30 -0.99
C ALA A 70 -18.64 1.41 -0.73
N ALA A 71 -19.40 1.80 -1.76
CA ALA A 71 -20.42 2.83 -1.65
C ALA A 71 -21.58 2.41 -0.72
N LYS A 72 -22.03 1.15 -0.82
CA LYS A 72 -23.04 0.58 0.08
C LYS A 72 -22.55 0.52 1.51
N ALA A 73 -21.31 0.06 1.73
CA ALA A 73 -20.70 0.01 3.06
C ALA A 73 -20.55 1.40 3.69
N ALA A 74 -20.13 2.40 2.90
CA ALA A 74 -20.06 3.78 3.35
C ALA A 74 -21.44 4.28 3.76
N THR A 75 -22.46 4.12 2.92
CA THR A 75 -23.85 4.55 3.22
C THR A 75 -24.37 3.91 4.51
N ALA A 76 -24.17 2.61 4.70
CA ALA A 76 -24.60 1.90 5.90
C ALA A 76 -23.91 2.38 7.19
N ALA A 77 -22.74 3.02 7.08
CA ALA A 77 -22.00 3.57 8.21
C ALA A 77 -22.47 4.99 8.63
N PHE A 78 -23.41 5.61 7.90
CA PHE A 78 -24.01 6.91 8.24
C PHE A 78 -25.51 6.73 8.59
N PRO A 79 -25.86 6.58 9.89
CA PRO A 79 -27.23 6.53 10.38
C PRO A 79 -27.99 7.86 10.23
#